data_AF-A0A4Q4XWV1-F1
#
_entry.id   AF-A0A4Q4XWV1-F1
#
_cell.length_a   1.000
_cell.length_b   1.000
_cell.length_c   1.000
_cell.angle_alpha   90.00
_cell.angle_beta   90.00
_cell.angle_gamma   90.00
#
_symmetry.space_group_name_H-M   'P 1'
#
loop_
_entity.id
_entity.type
_entity.pdbx_description
1 polymer ?
#
loop_
_entity_poly.entity_id
_entity_poly.type
_entity_poly.pdbx_seq_one_letter_code
_entity_poly.pdbx_strand_id
1 'polypeptide(L)'
;MGLFRDELDSLLSHLGLKERPIDVYGHSWGGMLVAVWAVAPPSSAKFRGLVISNSLASMDPGRVEINKLRAWLPENVREMLNRAEKDKNFGSPECESAVKVFYERHLQPCETMAVCGGHSCPRLVREGRDHLMYNA
;
A
#
# COMPACT_ATOMS: atom_id res chain seq x y z
N MET A 1 3.52 4.23 17.44
CA MET A 1 4.62 4.40 16.48
C MET A 1 6.01 4.61 17.13
N GLY A 2 6.13 4.79 18.46
CA GLY A 2 7.44 5.06 19.10
C GLY A 2 8.51 4.01 18.81
N LEU A 3 8.22 2.73 19.07
CA LEU A 3 9.16 1.61 18.85
C LEU A 3 9.87 1.65 17.48
N PHE A 4 9.12 1.77 16.39
CA PHE A 4 9.68 1.75 15.03
C PHE A 4 10.38 3.06 14.64
N ARG A 5 10.05 4.18 15.29
CA ARG A 5 10.82 5.42 15.14
C ARG A 5 12.19 5.27 15.80
N ASP A 6 12.21 4.73 17.01
CA ASP A 6 13.43 4.50 17.77
C ASP A 6 14.34 3.46 17.08
N GLU A 7 13.74 2.44 16.47
CA GLU A 7 14.44 1.46 15.63
C GLU A 7 15.06 2.14 14.40
N LEU A 8 14.31 2.98 13.69
CA LEU A 8 14.82 3.74 12.54
C LEU A 8 15.97 4.67 12.95
N ASP A 9 15.84 5.40 14.06
CA ASP A 9 16.90 6.26 14.58
C ASP A 9 18.14 5.46 15.01
N SER A 10 17.94 4.27 15.56
CA SER A 10 19.02 3.35 15.92
C SER A 10 19.76 2.84 14.69
N LEU A 11 19.02 2.47 13.63
CA LEU A 11 19.59 2.04 12.36
C LEU A 11 20.40 3.17 11.70
N LEU A 12 19.85 4.38 11.64
CA LEU A 12 20.55 5.55 11.09
C LEU A 12 21.82 5.88 11.88
N SER A 13 21.78 5.71 13.21
CA SER A 13 22.95 5.87 14.07
C SER A 13 24.01 4.81 13.79
N HIS A 14 23.60 3.54 13.71
CA HIS A 14 24.50 2.41 13.44
C HIS A 14 25.20 2.54 12.08
N LEU A 15 24.49 3.02 11.06
CA LEU A 15 25.02 3.24 9.72
C LEU A 15 25.82 4.55 9.58
N GLY A 16 25.94 5.36 10.64
CA GLY A 16 26.65 6.65 10.59
C GLY A 16 25.94 7.70 9.72
N LEU A 17 24.61 7.60 9.56
CA LEU A 17 23.79 8.47 8.73
C LEU A 17 23.06 9.56 9.52
N LYS A 18 23.11 9.49 10.87
CA LYS A 18 22.32 10.34 11.77
C LYS A 18 22.47 11.86 11.53
N GLU A 19 23.65 12.30 11.09
CA GLU A 19 23.97 13.73 10.89
C GLU A 19 24.11 14.11 9.40
N ARG A 20 23.72 13.21 8.49
CA ARG A 20 23.82 13.43 7.04
C ARG A 20 22.44 13.67 6.44
N PRO A 21 22.31 14.55 5.42
CA PRO A 21 21.11 14.61 4.60
C PRO A 21 20.86 13.26 3.92
N ILE A 22 19.68 12.67 4.13
CA ILE A 22 19.26 11.40 3.51
C ILE A 22 17.98 11.56 2.71
N ASP A 23 17.77 10.69 1.71
CA ASP A 23 16.46 10.54 1.09
C ASP A 23 15.72 9.38 1.76
N VAL A 24 14.43 9.56 2.06
CA VAL A 24 13.61 8.56 2.76
C VAL A 24 12.44 8.15 1.88
N TYR A 25 12.24 6.85 1.73
CA TYR A 25 11.11 6.27 1.01
C TYR A 25 10.28 5.42 1.96
N GLY A 26 8.99 5.73 2.08
CA GLY A 26 8.03 4.95 2.86
C GLY A 26 6.92 4.42 1.97
N HIS A 27 6.74 3.10 1.96
CA HIS A 27 5.70 2.42 1.18
C HIS A 27 4.65 1.78 2.09
N SER A 28 3.37 1.86 1.72
CA SER A 28 2.27 1.28 2.50
C SER A 28 2.33 1.77 3.96
N TRP A 29 2.28 0.90 4.96
CA TRP A 29 2.44 1.29 6.37
C TRP A 29 3.74 2.06 6.65
N GLY A 30 4.82 1.77 5.91
CA GLY A 30 6.09 2.50 6.03
C GLY A 30 5.94 3.98 5.70
N GLY A 31 5.03 4.36 4.79
CA GLY A 31 4.71 5.75 4.50
C GLY A 31 4.13 6.49 5.71
N MET A 32 3.25 5.84 6.47
CA MET A 32 2.75 6.38 7.74
C MET A 32 3.86 6.55 8.77
N LEU A 33 4.75 5.56 8.90
CA LEU A 33 5.87 5.62 9.82
C LEU A 33 6.80 6.79 9.49
N VAL A 34 7.24 6.91 8.24
CA VAL A 34 8.17 7.96 7.84
C VAL A 34 7.53 9.35 7.91
N ALA A 35 6.21 9.47 7.69
CA ALA A 35 5.50 10.73 7.87
C ALA A 35 5.55 11.20 9.34
N VAL A 36 5.26 10.31 10.29
CA VAL A 36 5.32 10.63 11.73
C VAL A 36 6.77 10.86 12.18
N TRP A 37 7.71 10.06 11.67
CA TRP A 37 9.12 10.22 11.97
C TRP A 37 9.67 11.55 11.45
N ALA A 38 9.34 11.93 10.21
CA ALA A 38 9.84 13.14 9.55
C ALA A 38 9.36 14.44 10.20
N VAL A 39 8.18 14.48 10.83
CA VAL A 39 7.69 15.69 11.51
C VAL A 39 8.20 15.83 12.94
N ALA A 40 8.79 14.77 13.51
CA ALA A 40 9.25 14.76 14.89
C ALA A 40 10.72 15.25 14.99
N PRO A 41 11.05 16.13 15.96
CA PRO A 41 12.44 16.44 16.26
C PRO A 41 13.20 15.18 16.74
N PRO A 42 14.51 15.06 16.43
CA PRO A 42 15.33 15.97 15.61
C PRO A 42 15.27 15.69 14.10
N SER A 43 14.45 14.71 13.66
CA SER A 43 14.42 14.21 12.28
C SER A 43 13.88 15.21 11.26
N SER A 44 13.07 16.18 11.67
CA SER A 44 12.49 17.22 10.80
C SER A 44 13.49 18.11 10.08
N ALA A 45 14.77 18.09 10.47
CA ALA A 45 15.83 18.86 9.81
C ALA A 45 16.78 18.00 8.95
N LYS A 46 16.54 16.68 8.83
CA LYS A 46 17.60 15.71 8.44
C LYS A 46 17.47 15.09 7.05
N PHE A 47 16.36 15.25 6.35
CA PHE A 47 16.17 14.62 5.03
C PHE A 47 16.25 15.64 3.89
N ARG A 48 16.85 15.22 2.78
CA ARG A 48 16.89 15.95 1.51
C ARG A 48 15.61 15.74 0.69
N GLY A 49 15.02 14.55 0.80
CA GLY A 49 13.78 14.19 0.13
C GLY A 49 13.00 13.15 0.91
N LEU A 50 11.67 13.21 0.79
CA LEU A 50 10.75 12.24 1.38
C LEU A 50 9.74 11.80 0.31
N VAL A 51 9.68 10.49 0.06
CA VAL A 51 8.71 9.88 -0.84
C VAL A 51 7.77 8.99 -0.03
N ILE A 52 6.47 9.27 -0.12
CA ILE A 52 5.41 8.47 0.48
C ILE A 52 4.65 7.81 -0.67
N SER A 53 4.76 6.48 -0.80
CA SER A 53 4.19 5.72 -1.91
C SER A 53 3.12 4.74 -1.43
N ASN A 54 1.95 4.76 -2.08
CA ASN A 54 0.85 3.81 -1.85
C ASN A 54 0.51 3.64 -0.35
N SER A 55 0.55 4.75 0.39
CA SER A 55 0.37 4.82 1.84
C SER A 55 -0.91 5.55 2.19
N LEU A 56 -1.30 5.46 3.45
CA LEU A 56 -2.42 6.19 4.03
C LEU A 56 -1.90 7.36 4.88
N ALA A 57 -2.65 8.46 4.97
CA ALA A 57 -2.41 9.52 5.94
C ALA A 57 -3.08 9.21 7.30
N SER A 58 -4.14 8.41 7.29
CA SER A 58 -4.88 7.96 8.48
C SER A 58 -5.58 6.63 8.19
N MET A 59 -5.75 5.81 9.23
CA MET A 59 -6.43 4.51 9.13
C MET A 59 -7.94 4.65 8.94
N ASP A 60 -8.59 5.65 9.54
CA ASP A 60 -10.05 5.76 9.49
C ASP A 60 -10.56 6.06 8.07
N PRO A 61 -10.04 7.10 7.35
CA PRO A 61 -10.38 7.28 5.95
C PRO A 61 -9.88 6.12 5.09
N GLY A 62 -8.71 5.56 5.40
CA GLY A 62 -8.18 4.41 4.66
C GLY A 62 -9.11 3.20 4.68
N ARG A 63 -9.73 2.91 5.84
CA ARG A 63 -10.72 1.84 5.97
C ARG A 63 -11.95 2.09 5.09
N VAL A 64 -12.42 3.35 5.02
CA VAL A 64 -13.54 3.73 4.15
C VAL A 64 -13.19 3.47 2.68
N GLU A 65 -11.99 3.87 2.24
CA GLU A 65 -11.55 3.65 0.86
C GLU A 65 -11.37 2.16 0.53
N ILE A 66 -10.80 1.35 1.43
CA ILE A 66 -10.70 -0.10 1.24
C ILE A 66 -12.09 -0.75 1.06
N ASN A 67 -13.08 -0.29 1.84
CA ASN A 67 -14.46 -0.79 1.69
C ASN A 67 -15.09 -0.39 0.34
N LYS A 68 -14.75 0.78 -0.21
CA LYS A 68 -15.16 1.15 -1.57
C LYS A 68 -14.53 0.25 -2.62
N LEU A 69 -13.24 -0.08 -2.48
CA LEU A 69 -12.57 -1.03 -3.38
C LEU A 69 -13.22 -2.42 -3.31
N ARG A 70 -13.54 -2.89 -2.10
CA ARG A 70 -14.28 -4.14 -1.90
C ARG A 70 -15.65 -4.13 -2.58
N ALA A 71 -16.33 -2.99 -2.64
CA ALA A 71 -17.61 -2.88 -3.34
C ALA A 71 -17.49 -3.14 -4.85
N TRP A 72 -16.30 -2.98 -5.45
CA TRP A 72 -16.01 -3.25 -6.88
C TRP A 72 -15.62 -4.71 -7.17
N LEU A 73 -15.60 -5.58 -6.16
CA LEU A 73 -15.41 -7.01 -6.35
C LEU A 73 -16.70 -7.68 -6.86
N PRO A 74 -16.57 -8.80 -7.60
CA PRO A 74 -17.71 -9.65 -7.93
C PRO A 74 -18.48 -10.08 -6.67
N GLU A 75 -19.82 -10.21 -6.77
CA GLU A 75 -20.69 -10.51 -5.62
C GLU A 75 -20.23 -11.75 -4.84
N ASN A 76 -19.96 -12.85 -5.55
CA ASN A 76 -19.52 -14.10 -4.94
C ASN A 76 -18.23 -13.92 -4.11
N VAL A 77 -17.31 -13.07 -4.56
CA VAL A 77 -16.06 -12.77 -3.83
C VAL A 77 -16.37 -11.92 -2.58
N ARG A 78 -17.27 -10.94 -2.68
CA ARG A 78 -17.69 -10.14 -1.52
C ARG A 78 -18.37 -10.99 -0.46
N GLU A 79 -19.24 -11.93 -0.88
CA GLU A 79 -19.91 -12.87 0.03
C GLU A 79 -18.93 -13.80 0.73
N MET A 80 -17.89 -14.28 0.05
CA MET A 80 -16.81 -15.05 0.68
C MET A 80 -16.11 -14.24 1.79
N LEU A 81 -15.73 -12.98 1.50
CA LEU A 81 -15.12 -12.09 2.49
C LEU A 81 -16.08 -11.77 3.65
N ASN A 82 -17.36 -11.51 3.37
CA ASN A 82 -18.37 -11.25 4.40
C ASN A 82 -18.53 -12.45 5.35
N ARG A 83 -18.57 -13.68 4.81
CA ARG A 83 -18.66 -14.90 5.62
C ARG A 83 -17.41 -15.10 6.47
N ALA A 84 -16.22 -14.94 5.88
CA ALA A 84 -14.97 -15.04 6.61
C ALA A 84 -14.90 -14.06 7.80
N GLU A 85 -15.35 -12.81 7.60
CA GLU A 85 -15.43 -11.81 8.67
C GLU A 85 -16.46 -12.16 9.75
N LYS A 86 -17.66 -12.58 9.34
CA LYS A 86 -18.75 -12.96 10.25
C LYS A 86 -18.34 -14.13 11.14
N ASP A 87 -17.71 -15.14 10.55
CA ASP A 87 -17.33 -16.39 11.21
C ASP A 87 -15.94 -16.30 11.86
N LYS A 88 -15.23 -15.17 11.65
CA LYS A 88 -13.84 -14.94 12.03
C LYS A 88 -12.88 -16.02 11.51
N ASN A 89 -13.23 -16.63 10.38
CA ASN A 89 -12.46 -17.70 9.76
C ASN A 89 -11.66 -17.15 8.57
N PHE A 90 -10.55 -16.50 8.89
CA PHE A 90 -9.70 -15.85 7.89
C PHE A 90 -8.70 -16.81 7.20
N GLY A 91 -8.58 -18.03 7.70
CA GLY A 91 -7.68 -19.06 7.16
C GLY A 91 -8.37 -20.10 6.28
N SER A 92 -9.64 -19.90 5.91
CA SER A 92 -10.30 -20.83 5.00
C SER A 92 -9.77 -20.65 3.56
N PRO A 93 -9.69 -21.74 2.76
CA PRO A 93 -9.31 -21.64 1.36
C PRO A 93 -10.19 -20.67 0.55
N GLU A 94 -11.47 -20.53 0.92
CA GLU A 94 -12.38 -19.58 0.27
C GLU A 94 -12.02 -18.13 0.63
N CYS A 95 -11.68 -17.85 1.89
CA CYS A 95 -11.23 -16.53 2.33
C CYS A 95 -9.93 -16.16 1.62
N GLU A 96 -8.94 -17.07 1.60
CA GLU A 96 -7.66 -16.86 0.91
C GLU A 96 -7.86 -16.59 -0.58
N SER A 97 -8.73 -17.36 -1.24
CA SER A 97 -9.05 -17.15 -2.65
C SER A 97 -9.71 -15.79 -2.91
N ALA A 98 -10.61 -15.36 -2.04
CA ALA A 98 -11.27 -14.08 -2.16
C ALA A 98 -10.32 -12.89 -1.89
N VAL A 99 -9.44 -13.02 -0.90
CA VAL A 99 -8.36 -12.06 -0.61
C VAL A 99 -7.42 -11.97 -1.81
N LYS A 100 -7.03 -13.09 -2.42
CA LYS A 100 -6.18 -13.09 -3.61
C LYS A 100 -6.80 -12.27 -4.76
N VAL A 101 -8.11 -12.43 -5.03
CA VAL A 101 -8.80 -11.62 -6.05
C VAL A 101 -8.77 -10.13 -5.72
N PHE A 102 -8.92 -9.77 -4.44
CA PHE A 102 -8.78 -8.37 -4.00
C PHE A 102 -7.37 -7.83 -4.27
N TYR A 103 -6.34 -8.59 -3.92
CA TYR A 103 -4.94 -8.23 -4.15
C TYR A 103 -4.63 -8.04 -5.64
N GLU A 104 -4.96 -9.03 -6.48
CA GLU A 104 -4.74 -8.98 -7.93
C GLU A 104 -5.48 -7.82 -8.62
N ARG A 105 -6.61 -7.37 -8.05
CA ARG A 105 -7.39 -6.28 -8.63
C ARG A 105 -6.92 -4.90 -8.19
N HIS A 106 -6.48 -4.76 -6.93
CA HIS A 106 -6.33 -3.44 -6.31
C HIS A 106 -4.94 -3.11 -5.78
N LEU A 107 -4.11 -4.11 -5.47
CA LEU A 107 -2.80 -3.90 -4.85
C LEU A 107 -1.64 -4.31 -5.75
N GLN A 108 -1.84 -5.37 -6.51
CA GLN A 108 -0.89 -5.91 -7.48
C GLN A 108 -1.62 -6.15 -8.79
N PRO A 109 -2.22 -5.10 -9.40
CA PRO A 109 -2.71 -5.25 -10.76
C PRO A 109 -1.53 -5.76 -11.60
N CYS A 110 -1.79 -6.80 -12.39
CA CYS A 110 -0.81 -7.38 -13.30
C CYS A 110 -0.47 -6.34 -14.39
N GLU A 111 0.39 -5.38 -14.03
CA GLU A 111 1.04 -4.41 -14.89
C GLU A 111 2.55 -4.69 -14.87
N THR A 112 2.92 -5.96 -15.01
CA THR A 112 4.22 -6.26 -15.61
C THR A 112 3.96 -6.68 -17.04
N MET A 113 4.37 -5.81 -17.97
CA MET A 113 4.60 -6.16 -19.37
C MET A 113 5.52 -7.40 -19.56
N ALA A 114 6.08 -7.95 -18.48
CA ALA A 114 6.91 -9.15 -18.48
C ALA A 114 6.15 -10.49 -18.33
N VAL A 115 4.88 -10.51 -17.87
CA VAL A 115 4.17 -11.78 -17.61
C VAL A 115 3.25 -12.21 -18.76
N CYS A 116 2.85 -11.28 -19.63
CA CYS A 116 2.10 -11.61 -20.83
C CYS A 116 3.07 -11.64 -22.01
N GLY A 117 3.72 -12.76 -22.27
CA GLY A 117 4.78 -12.94 -23.29
C GLY A 117 4.46 -12.33 -24.68
N GLY A 118 4.60 -11.02 -24.82
CA GLY A 118 4.23 -10.24 -26.01
C GLY A 118 2.73 -10.03 -26.27
N HIS A 119 1.81 -10.51 -25.42
CA HIS A 119 0.37 -10.40 -25.67
C HIS A 119 -0.25 -9.34 -24.75
N SER A 120 -0.87 -8.31 -25.33
CA SER A 120 -1.54 -7.22 -24.61
C SER A 120 -2.48 -7.76 -23.53
N CYS A 121 -2.38 -7.23 -22.31
CA CYS A 121 -3.26 -7.58 -21.20
C CYS A 121 -4.73 -7.34 -21.61
N PRO A 122 -5.60 -8.37 -21.64
CA PRO A 122 -6.99 -8.24 -22.11
C PRO A 122 -7.83 -7.24 -21.29
N ARG A 123 -7.37 -6.91 -20.07
CA ARG A 123 -8.07 -6.00 -19.16
C ARG A 123 -7.96 -4.54 -19.57
N LEU A 124 -6.88 -4.16 -20.26
CA LEU A 124 -6.69 -2.79 -20.78
C LEU A 124 -7.53 -2.51 -22.04
N VAL A 125 -8.03 -3.55 -22.72
CA VAL A 125 -8.82 -3.38 -23.96
C VAL A 125 -10.32 -3.21 -23.69
N ARG A 126 -10.81 -3.56 -22.48
CA ARG A 126 -12.25 -3.59 -22.19
C ARG A 126 -12.83 -2.35 -21.50
N GLU A 127 -12.00 -1.49 -20.94
CA GLU A 127 -12.47 -0.25 -20.33
C GLU A 127 -11.79 0.93 -21.03
N GLY A 128 -12.42 1.40 -22.12
CA GLY A 128 -12.12 2.70 -22.70
C GLY A 128 -12.44 3.82 -21.71
N ARG A 129 -11.58 3.99 -20.71
CA ARG A 129 -11.57 5.13 -19.81
C ARG A 129 -10.30 5.91 -20.05
N ASP A 130 -10.45 6.95 -20.84
CA ASP A 130 -9.57 8.11 -20.83
C ASP A 130 -9.42 8.66 -19.41
N HIS A 131 -8.24 9.22 -19.14
CA HIS A 131 -7.86 10.07 -18.01
C HIS A 131 -7.47 9.31 -16.70
N LEU A 132 -6.34 9.55 -16.04
CA LEU A 132 -5.48 10.74 -15.95
C LEU A 132 -4.01 10.31 -15.81
N MET A 133 -3.13 10.93 -16.60
CA MET A 133 -1.69 11.02 -16.29
C MET A 133 -1.55 11.83 -15.00
N TYR A 134 -1.11 11.22 -13.91
CA TYR A 134 -0.58 11.97 -12.77
C TYR A 134 0.85 12.40 -13.11
N ASN A 135 0.96 13.60 -13.69
CA ASN A 135 2.20 14.38 -13.76
C ASN A 135 1.89 15.76 -13.16
N ALA A 136 2.34 15.98 -11.93
CA ALA A 136 2.75 17.27 -11.36
C ALA A 136 3.61 16.99 -10.12
#